data_AF-A0A951I9P7-F1
#
_entry.id   AF-A0A951I9P7-F1
#
_cell.length_a   1.000
_cell.length_b   1.000
_cell.length_c   1.000
_cell.angle_alpha   90.00
_cell.angle_beta   90.00
_cell.angle_gamma   90.00
#
_symmetry.space_group_name_H-M   'P 1'
#
loop_
_entity.id
_entity.type
_entity.pdbx_description
1 polymer ?
#
loop_
_entity_poly.entity_id
_entity_poly.type
_entity_poly.pdbx_seq_one_letter_code
_entity_poly.pdbx_strand_id
1 'polypeptide(L)'
;KKLAVLWKTAKIDNVESLLKACKNDELSAIPGFGAKTQANIINAIETLNAGEDRFHYGFVADMADALVASLQKIFKTELISLCGEIRRKALTVGEFELVMAIPQKKFAAASLRRVLNVSSSSPQITKAHTLDELPVTIYHTSSKNFYWELFNRTGNEAHVAALTKKLDGQTAFTSEQAIYARAGMPFIEPELRENTAEWKFVKAKNRKLVTAEDIKGVVHNHTTWSDGVDSLKDFATACIRRGYEYTVISDHSKNAHYAGGLKEEKVLRQMAEIDALNKKVAPFRIFKSIECDILVSGELDYDSSLLQKFDLVIASVHQLLKMNEKKATARLIKAIENPFTTILGHMTGRQLLIRPGYPVDFKKIIDACAANQVVIELNTNPYRLDMDWSHIPYALEKGVMISLNPDAHSIGEIDNIRWGVDAARKGGLTPDMTWNAMGLKELESWLKTRKKAPRKTRELIPG
;
A
#
# COMPACT_ATOMS: atom_id res chain seq x y z
N LYS A 1 27.73 15.78 -5.20
CA LYS A 1 28.80 15.73 -6.23
C LYS A 1 28.25 15.79 -7.66
N LYS A 2 27.43 14.82 -8.12
CA LYS A 2 26.82 14.84 -9.48
C LYS A 2 25.92 16.06 -9.75
N LEU A 3 25.04 16.43 -8.81
CA LEU A 3 24.23 17.66 -8.89
C LEU A 3 25.06 18.93 -9.12
N ALA A 4 26.21 19.05 -8.46
CA ALA A 4 27.10 20.20 -8.63
C ALA A 4 27.72 20.25 -10.04
N VAL A 5 27.97 19.09 -10.67
CA VAL A 5 28.46 19.01 -12.06
C VAL A 5 27.36 19.41 -13.05
N LEU A 6 26.12 18.92 -12.85
CA LEU A 6 24.97 19.32 -13.67
C LEU A 6 24.74 20.84 -13.62
N TRP A 7 24.74 21.40 -12.42
CA TRP A 7 24.48 22.82 -12.24
C TRP A 7 25.64 23.71 -12.72
N LYS A 8 26.89 23.38 -12.32
CA LYS A 8 28.04 24.27 -12.60
C LYS A 8 28.58 24.10 -14.02
N THR A 9 28.63 22.86 -14.53
CA THR A 9 29.24 22.52 -15.82
C THR A 9 28.21 22.46 -16.94
N ALA A 10 27.11 21.72 -16.75
CA ALA A 10 26.10 21.55 -17.79
C ALA A 10 25.05 22.68 -17.84
N LYS A 11 25.06 23.59 -16.85
CA LYS A 11 24.07 24.67 -16.69
C LYS A 11 22.62 24.17 -16.65
N ILE A 12 22.44 22.94 -16.17
CA ILE A 12 21.13 22.31 -15.98
C ILE A 12 20.67 22.60 -14.56
N ASP A 13 19.55 23.30 -14.42
CA ASP A 13 19.00 23.73 -13.12
C ASP A 13 17.55 23.26 -12.88
N ASN A 14 16.94 22.56 -13.84
CA ASN A 14 15.58 22.04 -13.74
C ASN A 14 15.42 20.67 -14.45
N VAL A 15 14.32 19.97 -14.15
CA VAL A 15 14.06 18.61 -14.64
C VAL A 15 13.85 18.55 -16.15
N GLU A 16 13.20 19.56 -16.73
CA GLU A 16 12.91 19.63 -18.17
C GLU A 16 14.19 19.77 -18.99
N SER A 17 15.08 20.69 -18.59
CA SER A 17 16.40 20.87 -19.21
C SER A 17 17.30 19.65 -19.02
N LEU A 18 17.19 18.94 -17.90
CA LEU A 18 17.90 17.67 -17.68
C LEU A 18 17.42 16.57 -18.63
N LEU A 19 16.10 16.43 -18.82
CA LEU A 19 15.54 15.45 -19.76
C LEU A 19 15.93 15.76 -21.20
N LYS A 20 15.89 17.04 -21.59
CA LYS A 20 16.30 17.49 -22.92
C LYS A 20 17.78 17.15 -23.19
N ALA A 21 18.67 17.48 -22.25
CA ALA A 21 20.09 17.12 -22.35
C ALA A 21 20.31 15.59 -22.44
N CYS A 22 19.49 14.80 -21.73
CA CYS A 22 19.55 13.34 -21.84
C CYS A 22 19.07 12.82 -23.20
N LYS A 23 17.96 13.36 -23.74
CA LYS A 23 17.38 12.96 -25.03
C LYS A 23 18.29 13.33 -26.21
N ASN A 24 19.07 14.39 -26.07
CA ASN A 24 20.07 14.82 -27.04
C ASN A 24 21.42 14.10 -26.91
N ASP A 25 21.55 13.13 -26.00
CA ASP A 25 22.80 12.42 -25.67
C ASP A 25 23.95 13.33 -25.19
N GLU A 26 23.62 14.52 -24.69
CA GLU A 26 24.59 15.51 -24.21
C GLU A 26 25.12 15.13 -22.81
N LEU A 27 24.31 14.43 -22.02
CA LEU A 27 24.68 14.06 -20.65
C LEU A 27 25.73 12.94 -20.61
N SER A 28 25.70 12.02 -21.57
CA SER A 28 26.61 10.88 -21.65
C SER A 28 28.07 11.32 -21.90
N ALA A 29 28.26 12.50 -22.50
CA ALA A 29 29.55 13.13 -22.73
C ALA A 29 30.17 13.77 -21.46
N ILE A 30 29.39 13.97 -20.39
CA ILE A 30 29.88 14.58 -19.16
C ILE A 30 30.61 13.54 -18.30
N PRO A 31 31.85 13.82 -17.83
CA PRO A 31 32.56 12.92 -16.92
C PRO A 31 31.72 12.53 -15.69
N GLY A 32 31.46 11.23 -15.54
CA GLY A 32 30.61 10.68 -14.47
C GLY A 32 29.13 10.46 -14.84
N PHE A 33 28.73 10.74 -16.08
CA PHE A 33 27.34 10.62 -16.58
C PHE A 33 27.17 9.76 -17.84
N GLY A 34 28.15 8.88 -18.17
CA GLY A 34 28.09 8.01 -19.36
C GLY A 34 26.78 7.24 -19.54
N ALA A 35 26.54 6.71 -20.75
CA ALA A 35 25.24 6.21 -21.26
C ALA A 35 24.31 5.51 -20.24
N LYS A 36 24.85 4.62 -19.40
CA LYS A 36 24.07 3.93 -18.35
C LYS A 36 23.48 4.88 -17.29
N THR A 37 24.19 5.94 -16.92
CA THR A 37 23.72 6.97 -15.98
C THR A 37 22.62 7.80 -16.63
N GLN A 38 22.83 8.25 -17.87
CA GLN A 38 21.83 8.98 -18.65
C GLN A 38 20.53 8.18 -18.79
N ALA A 39 20.59 6.91 -19.17
CA ALA A 39 19.42 6.05 -19.26
C ALA A 39 18.66 5.90 -17.92
N ASN A 40 19.37 5.87 -16.78
CA ASN A 40 18.71 5.85 -15.47
C ASN A 40 18.06 7.20 -15.13
N ILE A 41 18.67 8.32 -15.54
CA ILE A 41 18.12 9.67 -15.33
C ILE A 41 16.86 9.85 -16.19
N ILE A 42 16.90 9.44 -17.46
CA ILE A 42 15.72 9.43 -18.34
C ILE A 42 14.59 8.63 -17.68
N ASN A 43 14.85 7.39 -17.28
CA ASN A 43 13.82 6.55 -16.65
C ASN A 43 13.29 7.16 -15.34
N ALA A 44 14.15 7.76 -14.51
CA ALA A 44 13.73 8.44 -13.28
C ALA A 44 12.86 9.69 -13.56
N ILE A 45 13.23 10.49 -14.57
CA ILE A 45 12.43 11.66 -14.97
C ILE A 45 11.14 11.21 -15.64
N GLU A 46 11.15 10.21 -16.51
CA GLU A 46 9.94 9.68 -17.13
C GLU A 46 9.00 9.07 -16.09
N THR A 47 9.54 8.43 -15.04
CA THR A 47 8.75 7.97 -13.88
C THR A 47 8.14 9.15 -13.11
N LEU A 48 8.93 10.22 -12.90
CA LEU A 48 8.49 11.43 -12.20
C LEU A 48 7.42 12.19 -13.00
N ASN A 49 7.63 12.36 -14.30
CA ASN A 49 6.70 12.99 -15.24
C ASN A 49 5.43 12.13 -15.44
N ALA A 50 5.55 10.80 -15.47
CA ALA A 50 4.37 9.91 -15.44
C ALA A 50 3.59 10.04 -14.12
N GLY A 51 4.22 10.54 -13.06
CA GLY A 51 3.59 10.93 -11.80
C GLY A 51 3.09 12.37 -11.74
N GLU A 52 3.41 13.25 -12.70
CA GLU A 52 2.98 14.67 -12.69
C GLU A 52 1.45 14.80 -12.79
N ASP A 53 0.76 13.81 -13.38
CA ASP A 53 -0.69 13.77 -13.51
C ASP A 53 -1.36 12.74 -12.58
N ARG A 54 -0.65 12.24 -11.55
CA ARG A 54 -1.20 11.26 -10.60
C ARG A 54 -0.90 11.61 -9.15
N PHE A 55 -1.81 11.21 -8.27
CA PHE A 55 -1.75 11.49 -6.84
C PHE A 55 -1.81 10.19 -6.05
N HIS A 56 -1.17 10.17 -4.88
CA HIS A 56 -1.35 9.06 -3.94
C HIS A 56 -2.78 9.07 -3.40
N TYR A 57 -3.47 7.93 -3.48
CA TYR A 57 -4.84 7.81 -2.97
C TYR A 57 -4.95 8.22 -1.50
N GLY A 58 -4.01 7.78 -0.67
CA GLY A 58 -4.00 8.11 0.77
C GLY A 58 -3.81 9.59 1.11
N PHE A 59 -3.53 10.47 0.14
CA PHE A 59 -3.48 11.92 0.36
C PHE A 59 -4.72 12.66 -0.14
N VAL A 60 -5.48 12.05 -1.07
CA VAL A 60 -6.57 12.74 -1.76
C VAL A 60 -7.94 12.12 -1.50
N ALA A 61 -8.01 10.92 -0.94
CA ALA A 61 -9.27 10.22 -0.65
C ALA A 61 -10.21 11.02 0.27
N ASP A 62 -9.71 11.49 1.42
CA ASP A 62 -10.52 12.27 2.37
C ASP A 62 -11.04 13.58 1.75
N MET A 63 -10.25 14.21 0.87
CA MET A 63 -10.66 15.41 0.13
C MET A 63 -11.73 15.10 -0.93
N ALA A 64 -11.61 13.97 -1.63
CA ALA A 64 -12.62 13.52 -2.58
C ALA A 64 -13.97 13.27 -1.89
N ASP A 65 -13.95 12.64 -0.71
CA ASP A 65 -15.15 12.41 0.10
C ASP A 65 -15.77 13.74 0.60
N ALA A 66 -14.93 14.67 1.06
CA ALA A 66 -15.37 16.01 1.49
C ALA A 66 -15.98 16.82 0.32
N LEU A 67 -15.45 16.66 -0.89
CA LEU A 67 -16.00 17.25 -2.11
C LEU A 67 -17.40 16.71 -2.39
N VAL A 68 -17.60 15.40 -2.37
CA VAL A 68 -18.93 14.79 -2.55
C VAL A 68 -19.92 15.30 -1.50
N ALA A 69 -19.54 15.28 -0.22
CA ALA A 69 -20.40 15.76 0.85
C ALA A 69 -20.81 17.23 0.66
N SER A 70 -19.88 18.08 0.21
CA SER A 70 -20.14 19.48 -0.10
C SER A 70 -21.12 19.63 -1.26
N LEU A 71 -20.93 18.88 -2.35
CA LEU A 71 -21.81 18.91 -3.52
C LEU A 71 -23.22 18.39 -3.17
N GLN A 72 -23.33 17.30 -2.41
CA GLN A 72 -24.62 16.77 -1.92
C GLN A 72 -25.37 17.79 -1.10
N LYS A 73 -24.68 18.54 -0.22
CA LYS A 73 -25.27 19.63 0.57
C LYS A 73 -25.73 20.81 -0.28
N ILE A 74 -24.91 21.24 -1.25
CA ILE A 74 -25.23 22.38 -2.15
C ILE A 74 -26.47 22.06 -2.98
N PHE A 75 -26.53 20.86 -3.54
CA PHE A 75 -27.60 20.46 -4.46
C PHE A 75 -28.77 19.74 -3.78
N LYS A 76 -28.69 19.46 -2.48
CA LYS A 76 -29.72 18.79 -1.66
C LYS A 76 -30.16 17.45 -2.25
N THR A 77 -29.19 16.60 -2.61
CA THR A 77 -29.42 15.26 -3.17
C THR A 77 -28.31 14.32 -2.78
N GLU A 78 -28.63 13.05 -2.56
CA GLU A 78 -27.66 11.96 -2.32
C GLU A 78 -27.18 11.29 -3.61
N LEU A 79 -27.79 11.62 -4.75
CA LEU A 79 -27.42 11.06 -6.07
C LEU A 79 -26.21 11.79 -6.67
N ILE A 80 -25.15 11.89 -5.87
CA ILE A 80 -23.82 12.34 -6.24
C ILE A 80 -22.86 11.38 -5.56
N SER A 81 -22.01 10.72 -6.33
CA SER A 81 -21.03 9.76 -5.82
C SER A 81 -19.74 9.88 -6.61
N LEU A 82 -18.61 9.63 -5.93
CA LEU A 82 -17.38 9.28 -6.61
C LEU A 82 -17.60 8.04 -7.49
N CYS A 83 -16.84 7.90 -8.55
CA CYS A 83 -16.69 6.68 -9.34
C CYS A 83 -15.20 6.49 -9.64
N GLY A 84 -14.87 5.68 -10.66
CA GLY A 84 -13.50 5.58 -11.13
C GLY A 84 -12.51 5.01 -10.12
N GLU A 85 -11.26 5.46 -10.24
CA GLU A 85 -10.11 4.97 -9.46
C GLU A 85 -10.26 5.23 -7.95
N ILE A 86 -10.76 6.41 -7.55
CA ILE A 86 -11.00 6.75 -6.14
C ILE A 86 -11.99 5.76 -5.52
N ARG A 87 -13.12 5.51 -6.20
CA ARG A 87 -14.15 4.60 -5.68
C ARG A 87 -13.67 3.15 -5.64
N ARG A 88 -12.77 2.74 -6.54
CA ARG A 88 -12.07 1.44 -6.47
C ARG A 88 -10.88 1.44 -5.51
N LYS A 89 -10.60 2.53 -4.81
CA LYS A 89 -9.47 2.67 -3.87
C LYS A 89 -8.13 2.33 -4.53
N ALA A 90 -7.93 2.76 -5.78
CA ALA A 90 -6.67 2.54 -6.49
C ALA A 90 -5.48 3.09 -5.69
N LEU A 91 -4.27 2.55 -5.88
CA LEU A 91 -3.10 2.99 -5.08
C LEU A 91 -2.68 4.43 -5.40
N THR A 92 -2.88 4.82 -6.66
CA THR A 92 -2.71 6.18 -7.15
C THR A 92 -3.92 6.52 -8.01
N VAL A 93 -4.20 7.80 -8.19
CA VAL A 93 -5.38 8.29 -8.93
C VAL A 93 -5.00 9.45 -9.84
N GLY A 94 -5.59 9.52 -11.03
CA GLY A 94 -5.35 10.62 -11.97
C GLY A 94 -6.26 11.83 -11.73
N GLU A 95 -7.51 11.59 -11.37
CA GLU A 95 -8.52 12.63 -11.17
C GLU A 95 -9.64 12.18 -10.23
N PHE A 96 -10.46 13.14 -9.78
CA PHE A 96 -11.72 12.84 -9.11
C PHE A 96 -12.83 12.69 -10.13
N GLU A 97 -13.31 11.47 -10.32
CA GLU A 97 -14.47 11.18 -11.17
C GLU A 97 -15.75 11.10 -10.32
N LEU A 98 -16.80 11.80 -10.74
CA LEU A 98 -18.10 11.81 -10.07
C LEU A 98 -19.24 11.51 -11.03
N VAL A 99 -20.22 10.74 -10.59
CA VAL A 99 -21.54 10.64 -11.24
C VAL A 99 -22.52 11.50 -10.46
N MET A 100 -23.32 12.28 -11.17
CA MET A 100 -24.26 13.24 -10.59
C MET A 100 -25.60 13.19 -11.31
N ALA A 101 -26.69 12.88 -10.60
CA ALA A 101 -28.05 12.89 -11.12
C ALA A 101 -28.66 14.31 -11.18
N ILE A 102 -27.89 15.27 -11.69
CA ILE A 102 -28.28 16.67 -11.82
C ILE A 102 -28.04 17.06 -13.28
N PRO A 103 -29.09 17.43 -14.04
CA PRO A 103 -28.92 17.94 -15.39
C PRO A 103 -28.00 19.16 -15.37
N GLN A 104 -27.09 19.26 -16.34
CA GLN A 104 -26.12 20.35 -16.41
C GLN A 104 -26.76 21.75 -16.34
N LYS A 105 -27.97 21.94 -16.87
CA LYS A 105 -28.70 23.24 -16.79
C LYS A 105 -28.98 23.69 -15.35
N LYS A 106 -29.03 22.76 -14.40
CA LYS A 106 -29.19 23.03 -12.96
C LYS A 106 -27.83 23.11 -12.23
N PHE A 107 -26.74 22.79 -12.92
CA PHE A 107 -25.38 22.92 -12.43
C PHE A 107 -24.93 24.38 -12.57
N ALA A 108 -25.25 25.19 -11.55
CA ALA A 108 -24.85 26.59 -11.53
C ALA A 108 -23.40 26.73 -11.07
N ALA A 109 -22.46 26.89 -12.02
CA ALA A 109 -21.03 27.02 -11.72
C ALA A 109 -20.71 28.14 -10.70
N ALA A 110 -21.49 29.23 -10.70
CA ALA A 110 -21.35 30.32 -9.73
C ALA A 110 -21.55 29.86 -8.27
N SER A 111 -22.43 28.89 -8.03
CA SER A 111 -22.70 28.33 -6.70
C SER A 111 -21.58 27.42 -6.19
N LEU A 112 -20.63 27.06 -7.05
CA LEU A 112 -19.56 26.10 -6.77
C LEU A 112 -18.19 26.75 -6.56
N ARG A 113 -18.05 28.06 -6.75
CA ARG A 113 -16.75 28.77 -6.68
C ARG A 113 -15.99 28.60 -5.36
N ARG A 114 -16.64 28.13 -4.30
CA ARG A 114 -16.01 27.82 -3.00
C ARG A 114 -15.56 26.37 -2.86
N VAL A 115 -15.78 25.55 -3.89
CA VAL A 115 -15.57 24.09 -3.86
C VAL A 115 -14.85 23.62 -5.12
N LEU A 116 -15.17 24.18 -6.29
CA LEU A 116 -14.59 23.80 -7.58
C LEU A 116 -14.37 25.01 -8.50
N ASN A 117 -13.30 24.93 -9.28
CA ASN A 117 -12.98 25.81 -10.39
C ASN A 117 -13.39 25.13 -11.72
N VAL A 118 -14.57 25.48 -12.25
CA VAL A 118 -15.10 24.87 -13.48
C VAL A 118 -14.34 25.39 -14.70
N SER A 119 -13.71 24.49 -15.46
CA SER A 119 -12.94 24.82 -16.66
C SER A 119 -13.79 24.70 -17.94
N SER A 120 -14.64 23.67 -18.03
CA SER A 120 -15.58 23.51 -19.14
C SER A 120 -16.82 22.73 -18.71
N SER A 121 -17.95 22.95 -19.37
CA SER A 121 -19.20 22.25 -19.06
C SER A 121 -20.03 22.01 -20.33
N SER A 122 -20.44 20.76 -20.51
CA SER A 122 -21.29 20.24 -21.59
C SER A 122 -22.48 19.49 -20.97
N PRO A 123 -23.56 19.20 -21.71
CA PRO A 123 -24.76 18.57 -21.14
C PRO A 123 -24.50 17.25 -20.39
N GLN A 124 -23.47 16.49 -20.77
CA GLN A 124 -23.10 15.21 -20.20
C GLN A 124 -21.89 15.29 -19.25
N ILE A 125 -20.95 16.22 -19.48
CA ILE A 125 -19.66 16.25 -18.78
C ILE A 125 -19.31 17.67 -18.37
N THR A 126 -18.91 17.85 -17.12
CA THR A 126 -18.23 19.05 -16.63
C THR A 126 -16.80 18.69 -16.22
N LYS A 127 -15.82 19.45 -16.70
CA LYS A 127 -14.43 19.41 -16.24
C LYS A 127 -14.19 20.58 -15.29
N ALA A 128 -13.50 20.32 -14.20
CA ALA A 128 -13.19 21.29 -13.16
C ALA A 128 -11.87 20.92 -12.47
N HIS A 129 -11.44 21.78 -11.56
CA HIS A 129 -10.39 21.48 -10.59
C HIS A 129 -10.89 21.77 -9.17
N THR A 130 -10.31 21.11 -8.18
CA THR A 130 -10.46 21.54 -6.78
C THR A 130 -9.75 22.88 -6.55
N LEU A 131 -9.90 23.44 -5.35
CA LEU A 131 -9.14 24.65 -4.98
C LEU A 131 -7.63 24.39 -4.87
N ASP A 132 -7.24 23.13 -4.68
CA ASP A 132 -5.84 22.66 -4.66
C ASP A 132 -5.41 22.15 -6.05
N GLU A 133 -6.12 22.56 -7.10
CA GLU A 133 -5.83 22.27 -8.52
C GLU A 133 -5.84 20.78 -8.90
N LEU A 134 -6.52 19.93 -8.13
CA LEU A 134 -6.72 18.52 -8.52
C LEU A 134 -7.77 18.41 -9.61
N PRO A 135 -7.52 17.64 -10.70
CA PRO A 135 -8.51 17.47 -11.77
C PRO A 135 -9.79 16.79 -11.29
N VAL A 136 -10.93 17.28 -11.76
CA VAL A 136 -12.26 16.74 -11.45
C VAL A 136 -13.09 16.59 -12.73
N THR A 137 -13.69 15.42 -12.91
CA THR A 137 -14.68 15.15 -13.95
C THR A 137 -16.01 14.78 -13.36
N ILE A 138 -17.06 15.51 -13.74
CA ILE A 138 -18.44 15.25 -13.32
C ILE A 138 -19.24 14.78 -14.52
N TYR A 139 -19.78 13.58 -14.41
CA TYR A 139 -20.69 12.95 -15.37
C TYR A 139 -22.14 13.21 -14.96
N HIS A 140 -22.83 14.02 -15.76
CA HIS A 140 -24.24 14.36 -15.56
C HIS A 140 -25.14 13.27 -16.11
N THR A 141 -26.08 12.81 -15.28
CA THR A 141 -27.07 11.79 -15.67
C THR A 141 -28.44 12.11 -15.09
N SER A 142 -29.45 11.31 -15.45
CA SER A 142 -30.77 11.36 -14.84
C SER A 142 -30.81 10.49 -13.59
N SER A 143 -31.74 10.76 -12.66
CA SER A 143 -31.95 9.90 -11.50
C SER A 143 -32.27 8.45 -11.90
N LYS A 144 -32.96 8.24 -13.02
CA LYS A 144 -33.28 6.92 -13.58
C LYS A 144 -32.04 6.11 -13.96
N ASN A 145 -30.98 6.78 -14.43
CA ASN A 145 -29.77 6.14 -14.94
C ASN A 145 -28.58 6.23 -13.98
N PHE A 146 -28.74 6.85 -12.80
CA PHE A 146 -27.66 7.13 -11.87
C PHE A 146 -26.85 5.89 -11.49
N TYR A 147 -27.52 4.83 -11.01
CA TYR A 147 -26.82 3.63 -10.54
C TYR A 147 -26.18 2.82 -11.67
N TRP A 148 -26.76 2.86 -12.87
CA TRP A 148 -26.16 2.26 -14.05
C TRP A 148 -24.87 2.98 -14.45
N GLU A 149 -24.90 4.30 -14.46
CA GLU A 149 -23.74 5.12 -14.78
C GLU A 149 -22.64 4.96 -13.71
N LEU A 150 -23.03 4.96 -12.43
CA LEU A 150 -22.14 4.71 -11.31
C LEU A 150 -21.45 3.35 -11.44
N PHE A 151 -22.20 2.29 -11.76
CA PHE A 151 -21.66 0.96 -11.97
C PHE A 151 -20.65 0.92 -13.12
N ASN A 152 -21.02 1.44 -14.29
CA ASN A 152 -20.18 1.44 -15.49
C ASN A 152 -18.88 2.23 -15.32
N ARG A 153 -18.93 3.35 -14.59
CA ARG A 153 -17.74 4.19 -14.35
C ARG A 153 -16.92 3.75 -13.16
N THR A 154 -17.44 2.86 -12.31
CA THR A 154 -16.69 2.34 -11.18
C THR A 154 -15.95 1.07 -11.53
N GLY A 155 -16.58 0.09 -12.18
CA GLY A 155 -15.89 -1.16 -12.53
C GLY A 155 -14.87 -0.96 -13.66
N ASN A 156 -13.83 -1.79 -13.71
CA ASN A 156 -13.04 -1.90 -14.93
C ASN A 156 -13.87 -2.52 -16.08
N GLU A 157 -13.36 -2.42 -17.31
CA GLU A 157 -14.06 -2.90 -18.51
C GLU A 157 -14.47 -4.38 -18.40
N ALA A 158 -13.56 -5.23 -17.90
CA ALA A 158 -13.80 -6.67 -17.75
C ALA A 158 -14.94 -6.97 -16.76
N HIS A 159 -14.95 -6.30 -15.61
CA HIS A 159 -16.01 -6.44 -14.60
C HIS A 159 -17.37 -5.99 -15.15
N VAL A 160 -17.42 -4.80 -15.76
CA VAL A 160 -18.65 -4.25 -16.35
C VAL A 160 -19.19 -5.17 -17.44
N ALA A 161 -18.33 -5.65 -18.34
CA ALA A 161 -18.72 -6.57 -19.40
C ALA A 161 -19.24 -7.92 -18.86
N ALA A 162 -18.66 -8.43 -17.77
CA ALA A 162 -19.08 -9.69 -17.16
C ALA A 162 -20.52 -9.63 -16.61
N LEU A 163 -20.92 -8.52 -15.98
CA LEU A 163 -22.30 -8.36 -15.51
C LEU A 163 -23.24 -7.95 -16.64
N THR A 164 -22.85 -7.04 -17.54
CA THR A 164 -23.73 -6.51 -18.61
C THR A 164 -24.29 -7.63 -19.49
N LYS A 165 -23.49 -8.67 -19.77
CA LYS A 165 -23.92 -9.87 -20.51
C LYS A 165 -25.10 -10.61 -19.86
N LYS A 166 -25.37 -10.36 -18.57
CA LYS A 166 -26.42 -11.02 -17.77
C LYS A 166 -27.62 -10.10 -17.49
N LEU A 167 -27.65 -8.88 -18.04
CA LEU A 167 -28.68 -7.87 -17.76
C LEU A 167 -29.73 -7.71 -18.87
N ASP A 168 -29.64 -8.47 -19.96
CA ASP A 168 -30.58 -8.44 -21.09
C ASP A 168 -30.86 -7.03 -21.64
N GLY A 169 -29.86 -6.16 -21.65
CA GLY A 169 -29.97 -4.78 -22.14
C GLY A 169 -30.66 -3.79 -21.17
N GLN A 170 -31.00 -4.20 -19.95
CA GLN A 170 -31.55 -3.29 -18.94
C GLN A 170 -30.48 -2.32 -18.43
N THR A 171 -30.82 -1.02 -18.38
CA THR A 171 -29.92 0.06 -17.93
C THR A 171 -30.56 0.97 -16.88
N ALA A 172 -31.79 0.70 -16.45
CA ALA A 172 -32.49 1.46 -15.41
C ALA A 172 -32.61 0.62 -14.13
N PHE A 173 -32.01 1.11 -13.05
CA PHE A 173 -31.93 0.41 -11.77
C PHE A 173 -32.07 1.39 -10.60
N THR A 174 -32.57 0.90 -9.47
CA THR A 174 -32.79 1.68 -8.23
C THR A 174 -31.62 1.63 -7.26
N SER A 175 -30.62 0.77 -7.52
CA SER A 175 -29.37 0.66 -6.75
C SER A 175 -28.35 -0.16 -7.55
N GLU A 176 -27.07 -0.13 -7.14
CA GLU A 176 -26.10 -1.09 -7.70
C GLU A 176 -26.40 -2.52 -7.27
N GLN A 177 -26.90 -2.74 -6.04
CA GLN A 177 -27.33 -4.05 -5.54
C GLN A 177 -28.38 -4.68 -6.46
N ALA A 178 -29.30 -3.87 -7.01
CA ALA A 178 -30.28 -4.33 -8.00
C ALA A 178 -29.64 -4.79 -9.33
N ILE A 179 -28.51 -4.19 -9.74
CA ILE A 179 -27.75 -4.62 -10.93
C ILE A 179 -27.18 -6.02 -10.68
N TYR A 180 -26.50 -6.23 -9.55
CA TYR A 180 -25.94 -7.54 -9.20
C TYR A 180 -27.02 -8.60 -9.02
N ALA A 181 -28.12 -8.28 -8.32
CA ALA A 181 -29.24 -9.18 -8.13
C ALA A 181 -29.87 -9.60 -9.47
N ARG A 182 -30.04 -8.66 -10.41
CA ARG A 182 -30.53 -8.95 -11.75
C ARG A 182 -29.59 -9.88 -12.52
N ALA A 183 -28.29 -9.70 -12.37
CA ALA A 183 -27.28 -10.58 -12.96
C ALA A 183 -27.16 -11.95 -12.25
N GLY A 184 -27.92 -12.21 -11.18
CA GLY A 184 -27.83 -13.44 -10.39
C GLY A 184 -26.53 -13.55 -9.59
N MET A 185 -25.96 -12.42 -9.18
CA MET A 185 -24.67 -12.33 -8.48
C MET A 185 -24.84 -11.60 -7.14
N PRO A 186 -24.03 -11.92 -6.10
CA PRO A 186 -23.97 -11.07 -4.92
C PRO A 186 -23.35 -9.71 -5.26
N PHE A 187 -23.62 -8.72 -4.41
CA PHE A 187 -22.98 -7.41 -4.54
C PHE A 187 -21.47 -7.53 -4.39
N ILE A 188 -20.73 -6.92 -5.32
CA ILE A 188 -19.26 -6.86 -5.28
C ILE A 188 -18.85 -5.43 -4.93
N GLU A 189 -18.12 -5.30 -3.83
CA GLU A 189 -17.58 -4.03 -3.36
C GLU A 189 -16.75 -3.34 -4.47
N PRO A 190 -16.85 -2.01 -4.61
CA PRO A 190 -16.13 -1.27 -5.64
C PRO A 190 -14.63 -1.59 -5.78
N GLU A 191 -13.92 -1.71 -4.66
CA GLU A 191 -12.48 -1.98 -4.62
C GLU A 191 -12.07 -3.33 -5.22
N LEU A 192 -12.99 -4.29 -5.28
CA LEU A 192 -12.78 -5.61 -5.87
C LEU A 192 -12.94 -5.64 -7.40
N ARG A 193 -13.50 -4.60 -8.02
CA ARG A 193 -13.92 -4.59 -9.45
C ARG A 193 -12.74 -4.40 -10.42
N GLU A 194 -11.71 -5.24 -10.27
CA GLU A 194 -10.40 -5.16 -10.93
C GLU A 194 -10.04 -6.43 -11.74
N ASN A 195 -10.96 -7.38 -11.91
CA ASN A 195 -10.76 -8.66 -12.59
C ASN A 195 -9.55 -9.47 -12.07
N THR A 196 -9.37 -9.46 -10.75
CA THR A 196 -8.22 -10.07 -10.06
C THR A 196 -8.69 -11.04 -8.98
N ALA A 197 -9.50 -10.57 -8.04
CA ALA A 197 -9.91 -11.33 -6.85
C ALA A 197 -11.41 -11.59 -6.78
N GLU A 198 -12.24 -10.74 -7.38
CA GLU A 198 -13.68 -10.69 -7.14
C GLU A 198 -14.39 -12.01 -7.42
N TRP A 199 -14.02 -12.71 -8.50
CA TRP A 199 -14.70 -13.95 -8.89
C TRP A 199 -14.33 -15.11 -7.98
N LYS A 200 -13.07 -15.15 -7.51
CA LYS A 200 -12.64 -16.12 -6.49
C LYS A 200 -13.33 -15.80 -5.15
N PHE A 201 -13.38 -14.53 -4.78
CA PHE A 201 -14.00 -14.05 -3.54
C PHE A 201 -15.50 -14.38 -3.48
N VAL A 202 -16.24 -14.11 -4.56
CA VAL A 202 -17.68 -14.43 -4.68
C VAL A 202 -17.96 -15.92 -4.53
N LYS A 203 -17.10 -16.79 -5.08
CA LYS A 203 -17.25 -18.25 -4.96
C LYS A 203 -17.01 -18.76 -3.53
N ALA A 204 -16.19 -18.06 -2.75
CA ALA A 204 -15.71 -18.54 -1.46
C ALA A 204 -16.75 -18.51 -0.32
N LYS A 205 -18.00 -18.05 -0.57
CA LYS A 205 -19.18 -17.96 0.33
C LYS A 205 -18.90 -17.53 1.79
N ASN A 206 -19.62 -16.51 2.27
CA ASN A 206 -19.55 -16.02 3.67
C ASN A 206 -18.20 -15.45 4.13
N ARG A 207 -17.28 -15.15 3.20
CA ARG A 207 -16.04 -14.43 3.56
C ARG A 207 -16.33 -12.93 3.63
N LYS A 208 -15.86 -12.31 4.70
CA LYS A 208 -15.87 -10.85 4.87
C LYS A 208 -14.50 -10.31 4.50
N LEU A 209 -14.48 -9.18 3.81
CA LEU A 209 -13.25 -8.43 3.59
C LEU A 209 -12.77 -7.82 4.91
N VAL A 210 -11.45 -7.74 5.08
CA VAL A 210 -10.84 -7.08 6.25
C VAL A 210 -11.29 -5.62 6.37
N THR A 211 -11.46 -5.14 7.60
CA THR A 211 -11.71 -3.74 7.93
C THR A 211 -10.65 -3.21 8.91
N ALA A 212 -10.64 -1.90 9.15
CA ALA A 212 -9.69 -1.30 10.10
C ALA A 212 -9.94 -1.80 11.54
N GLU A 213 -11.18 -2.07 11.91
CA GLU A 213 -11.59 -2.56 13.23
C GLU A 213 -11.14 -4.00 13.51
N ASP A 214 -10.87 -4.77 12.45
CA ASP A 214 -10.31 -6.11 12.58
C ASP A 214 -8.86 -6.08 13.07
N ILE A 215 -8.13 -4.98 12.83
CA ILE A 215 -6.70 -4.87 13.18
C ILE A 215 -6.54 -4.71 14.69
N LYS A 216 -5.84 -5.65 15.32
CA LYS A 216 -5.65 -5.71 16.78
C LYS A 216 -4.29 -5.23 17.23
N GLY A 217 -3.31 -5.15 16.34
CA GLY A 217 -2.01 -4.59 16.69
C GLY A 217 -1.32 -3.83 15.58
N VAL A 218 -0.50 -2.88 16.01
CA VAL A 218 0.32 -2.03 15.14
C VAL A 218 1.68 -2.68 14.99
N VAL A 219 2.05 -3.10 13.78
CA VAL A 219 3.23 -3.91 13.52
C VAL A 219 4.20 -3.16 12.61
N HIS A 220 5.51 -3.34 12.80
CA HIS A 220 6.56 -2.61 12.08
C HIS A 220 6.51 -1.11 12.40
N ASN A 221 7.08 -0.73 13.54
CA ASN A 221 7.11 0.65 13.99
C ASN A 221 8.51 1.00 14.48
N HIS A 222 8.91 2.24 14.22
CA HIS A 222 10.20 2.79 14.56
C HIS A 222 10.04 3.84 15.65
N THR A 223 11.06 3.97 16.50
CA THR A 223 11.06 4.88 17.64
C THR A 223 12.33 5.71 17.63
N THR A 224 12.49 6.60 18.60
CA THR A 224 13.74 7.35 18.81
C THR A 224 14.98 6.48 19.06
N TRP A 225 14.84 5.15 19.12
CA TRP A 225 15.99 4.23 19.18
C TRP A 225 16.74 4.14 17.84
N SER A 226 16.03 4.28 16.71
CA SER A 226 16.60 4.39 15.36
C SER A 226 16.25 5.76 14.73
N ASP A 227 15.30 5.82 13.81
CA ASP A 227 14.94 7.02 13.04
C ASP A 227 13.47 7.45 13.18
N GLY A 228 12.72 6.83 14.09
CA GLY A 228 11.43 7.36 14.53
C GLY A 228 11.57 8.63 15.36
N VAL A 229 10.54 9.47 15.35
CA VAL A 229 10.53 10.76 16.08
C VAL A 229 9.90 10.67 17.48
N ASP A 230 9.13 9.63 17.74
CA ASP A 230 8.41 9.43 19.00
C ASP A 230 9.12 8.41 19.91
N SER A 231 9.08 8.67 21.22
CA SER A 231 9.65 7.74 22.19
C SER A 231 8.86 6.43 22.22
N LEU A 232 9.53 5.33 22.58
CA LEU A 232 8.91 4.01 22.70
C LEU A 232 7.69 4.03 23.64
N LYS A 233 7.80 4.75 24.77
CA LYS A 233 6.71 4.91 25.73
C LYS A 233 5.53 5.69 25.14
N ASP A 234 5.79 6.79 24.44
CA ASP A 234 4.72 7.62 23.88
C ASP A 234 4.01 6.89 22.73
N PHE A 235 4.77 6.18 21.90
CA PHE A 235 4.22 5.34 20.84
C PHE A 235 3.32 4.24 21.39
N ALA A 236 3.78 3.48 22.39
CA ALA A 236 2.97 2.44 23.05
C ALA A 236 1.71 3.03 23.70
N THR A 237 1.82 4.19 24.35
CA THR A 237 0.68 4.92 24.95
C THR A 237 -0.34 5.31 23.88
N ALA A 238 0.13 5.75 22.71
CA ALA A 238 -0.72 6.12 21.59
C ALA A 238 -1.44 4.92 20.97
N CYS A 239 -0.80 3.75 20.91
CA CYS A 239 -1.47 2.50 20.51
C CYS A 239 -2.58 2.11 21.50
N ILE A 240 -2.30 2.18 22.81
CA ILE A 240 -3.28 1.86 23.87
C ILE A 240 -4.50 2.78 23.77
N ARG A 241 -4.29 4.10 23.59
CA ARG A 241 -5.38 5.08 23.44
C ARG A 241 -6.26 4.81 22.23
N ARG A 242 -5.70 4.23 21.16
CA ARG A 242 -6.43 3.82 19.95
C ARG A 242 -7.11 2.45 20.10
N GLY A 243 -6.97 1.76 21.24
CA GLY A 243 -7.64 0.50 21.52
C GLY A 243 -6.96 -0.74 20.92
N TYR A 244 -5.73 -0.62 20.43
CA TYR A 244 -4.94 -1.78 20.01
C TYR A 244 -4.54 -2.64 21.22
N GLU A 245 -4.39 -3.94 21.01
CA GLU A 245 -4.00 -4.90 22.04
C GLU A 245 -2.47 -5.05 22.16
N TYR A 246 -1.74 -4.75 21.09
CA TYR A 246 -0.29 -4.81 21.07
C TYR A 246 0.36 -3.89 20.03
N THR A 247 1.66 -3.65 20.21
CA THR A 247 2.53 -3.05 19.20
C THR A 247 3.82 -3.86 19.04
N VAL A 248 4.39 -3.84 17.84
CA VAL A 248 5.67 -4.49 17.53
C VAL A 248 6.69 -3.41 17.16
N ILE A 249 7.67 -3.21 18.04
CA ILE A 249 8.74 -2.22 17.84
C ILE A 249 9.86 -2.89 17.05
N SER A 250 10.17 -2.35 15.87
CA SER A 250 11.04 -2.96 14.85
C SER A 250 12.05 -1.95 14.29
N ASP A 251 12.67 -1.16 15.18
CA ASP A 251 13.76 -0.25 14.80
C ASP A 251 14.83 -0.93 13.92
N HIS A 252 15.52 -0.15 13.09
CA HIS A 252 16.44 -0.69 12.09
C HIS A 252 17.69 -1.36 12.68
N SER A 253 18.20 -2.40 11.98
CA SER A 253 19.42 -3.12 12.35
C SER A 253 20.74 -2.39 12.01
N LYS A 254 21.87 -2.95 12.45
CA LYS A 254 23.18 -2.28 12.50
C LYS A 254 23.69 -1.66 11.19
N ASN A 255 23.38 -2.24 10.02
CA ASN A 255 23.87 -1.77 8.72
C ASN A 255 23.02 -0.64 8.12
N ALA A 256 21.86 -0.34 8.69
CA ALA A 256 21.03 0.82 8.35
C ALA A 256 21.62 2.11 8.95
N HIS A 257 22.88 2.44 8.61
CA HIS A 257 23.57 3.60 9.15
C HIS A 257 22.88 4.93 8.85
N TYR A 258 22.14 5.00 7.75
CA TYR A 258 21.36 6.18 7.36
C TYR A 258 20.16 6.45 8.30
N ALA A 259 19.76 5.45 9.09
CA ALA A 259 18.61 5.46 9.98
C ALA A 259 19.00 5.19 11.44
N GLY A 260 20.27 5.40 11.81
CA GLY A 260 20.71 5.22 13.20
C GLY A 260 20.70 3.76 13.71
N GLY A 261 20.80 2.79 12.79
CA GLY A 261 20.71 1.35 13.04
C GLY A 261 21.35 0.84 14.34
N LEU A 262 20.63 -0.02 15.06
CA LEU A 262 21.00 -0.45 16.39
C LEU A 262 22.17 -1.44 16.34
N LYS A 263 23.22 -1.18 17.12
CA LYS A 263 24.23 -2.22 17.44
C LYS A 263 23.70 -3.15 18.52
N GLU A 264 24.32 -4.30 18.68
CA GLU A 264 23.92 -5.38 19.58
C GLU A 264 23.67 -4.88 21.02
N GLU A 265 24.53 -4.02 21.55
CA GLU A 265 24.36 -3.44 22.89
C GLU A 265 23.13 -2.52 23.00
N LYS A 266 22.84 -1.72 21.96
CA LYS A 266 21.64 -0.87 21.92
C LYS A 266 20.37 -1.71 21.86
N VAL A 267 20.37 -2.79 21.07
CA VAL A 267 19.26 -3.76 21.02
C VAL A 267 18.95 -4.30 22.42
N LEU A 268 19.96 -4.75 23.16
CA LEU A 268 19.75 -5.28 24.51
C LEU A 268 19.19 -4.23 25.48
N ARG A 269 19.61 -2.96 25.36
CA ARG A 269 19.05 -1.86 26.16
C ARG A 269 17.59 -1.57 25.81
N GLN A 270 17.24 -1.52 24.53
CA GLN A 270 15.85 -1.36 24.09
C GLN A 270 14.98 -2.52 24.59
N MET A 271 15.45 -3.77 24.47
CA MET A 271 14.73 -4.93 24.99
C MET A 271 14.46 -4.83 26.50
N ALA A 272 15.42 -4.32 27.28
CA ALA A 272 15.26 -4.09 28.71
C ALA A 272 14.24 -2.97 29.01
N GLU A 273 14.22 -1.89 28.21
CA GLU A 273 13.20 -0.86 28.31
C GLU A 273 11.80 -1.42 28.00
N ILE A 274 11.66 -2.20 26.93
CA ILE A 274 10.42 -2.89 26.56
C ILE A 274 9.95 -3.80 27.70
N ASP A 275 10.85 -4.55 28.34
CA ASP A 275 10.51 -5.39 29.50
C ASP A 275 10.01 -4.57 30.70
N ALA A 276 10.66 -3.43 30.97
CA ALA A 276 10.24 -2.54 32.04
C ALA A 276 8.88 -1.89 31.76
N LEU A 277 8.59 -1.54 30.51
CA LEU A 277 7.31 -0.96 30.10
C LEU A 277 6.19 -1.99 30.07
N ASN A 278 6.44 -3.21 29.60
CA ASN A 278 5.46 -4.30 29.59
C ASN A 278 4.90 -4.61 30.98
N LYS A 279 5.69 -4.42 32.04
CA LYS A 279 5.21 -4.55 33.44
C LYS A 279 4.17 -3.48 33.84
N LYS A 280 4.09 -2.37 33.10
CA LYS A 280 3.26 -1.20 33.41
C LYS A 280 2.05 -1.05 32.49
N VAL A 281 2.11 -1.60 31.28
CA VAL A 281 1.08 -1.38 30.25
C VAL A 281 0.09 -2.54 30.09
N ALA A 282 0.23 -3.62 30.86
CA ALA A 282 -0.73 -4.72 30.84
C ALA A 282 -2.19 -4.20 31.01
N PRO A 283 -3.17 -4.75 30.26
CA PRO A 283 -3.10 -5.96 29.42
C PRO A 283 -2.49 -5.77 28.01
N PHE A 284 -2.04 -4.57 27.65
CA PHE A 284 -1.35 -4.33 26.37
C PHE A 284 0.05 -4.97 26.36
N ARG A 285 0.53 -5.33 25.17
CA ARG A 285 1.88 -5.91 24.99
C ARG A 285 2.70 -5.15 23.95
N ILE A 286 3.95 -4.87 24.31
CA ILE A 286 4.99 -4.41 23.39
C ILE A 286 5.87 -5.62 23.04
N PHE A 287 5.88 -6.02 21.77
CA PHE A 287 6.74 -7.08 21.27
C PHE A 287 8.12 -6.55 20.87
N LYS A 288 9.16 -7.30 21.23
CA LYS A 288 10.54 -7.03 20.84
C LYS A 288 10.79 -7.55 19.44
N SER A 289 11.00 -6.66 18.49
CA SER A 289 11.32 -6.99 17.11
C SER A 289 12.47 -6.13 16.62
N ILE A 290 12.88 -6.39 15.39
CA ILE A 290 13.82 -5.59 14.63
C ILE A 290 13.41 -5.68 13.16
N GLU A 291 13.52 -4.57 12.44
CA GLU A 291 13.66 -4.64 10.99
C GLU A 291 15.11 -4.94 10.64
N CYS A 292 15.37 -6.22 10.41
CA CYS A 292 16.69 -6.75 10.09
C CYS A 292 16.98 -6.60 8.60
N ASP A 293 18.06 -5.88 8.28
CA ASP A 293 18.56 -5.77 6.92
C ASP A 293 18.88 -7.16 6.34
N ILE A 294 18.42 -7.39 5.12
CA ILE A 294 18.83 -8.53 4.31
C ILE A 294 20.10 -8.11 3.58
N LEU A 295 21.23 -8.72 3.92
CA LEU A 295 22.52 -8.44 3.31
C LEU A 295 22.54 -8.83 1.82
N VAL A 296 23.55 -8.38 1.07
CA VAL A 296 23.74 -8.76 -0.34
C VAL A 296 23.84 -10.27 -0.52
N SER A 297 24.41 -10.95 0.48
CA SER A 297 24.53 -12.40 0.55
C SER A 297 23.21 -13.13 0.80
N GLY A 298 22.12 -12.41 1.12
CA GLY A 298 20.84 -12.95 1.57
C GLY A 298 20.80 -13.33 3.06
N GLU A 299 21.91 -13.20 3.78
CA GLU A 299 21.94 -13.37 5.23
C GLU A 299 21.24 -12.21 5.95
N LEU A 300 20.81 -12.44 7.19
CA LEU A 300 20.31 -11.38 8.07
C LEU A 300 21.47 -10.64 8.74
N ASP A 301 21.23 -9.38 9.09
CA ASP A 301 22.23 -8.45 9.63
C ASP A 301 22.63 -8.70 11.11
N TYR A 302 22.27 -9.85 11.69
CA TYR A 302 22.74 -10.30 13.00
C TYR A 302 22.97 -11.80 13.04
N ASP A 303 23.80 -12.21 13.99
CA ASP A 303 24.03 -13.62 14.28
C ASP A 303 22.82 -14.26 14.97
N SER A 304 22.71 -15.59 14.82
CA SER A 304 21.62 -16.38 15.39
C SER A 304 21.45 -16.22 16.90
N SER A 305 22.55 -15.97 17.62
CA SER A 305 22.56 -15.79 19.08
C SER A 305 21.81 -14.53 19.55
N LEU A 306 21.79 -13.48 18.71
CA LEU A 306 21.00 -12.28 18.94
C LEU A 306 19.60 -12.42 18.36
N LEU A 307 19.48 -12.92 17.12
CA LEU A 307 18.18 -13.09 16.44
C LEU A 307 17.19 -13.92 17.27
N GLN A 308 17.65 -14.96 17.95
CA GLN A 308 16.79 -15.79 18.81
C GLN A 308 16.18 -15.06 20.02
N LYS A 309 16.73 -13.90 20.42
CA LYS A 309 16.25 -13.12 21.57
C LYS A 309 15.03 -12.28 21.26
N PHE A 310 14.74 -12.02 19.98
CA PHE A 310 13.55 -11.28 19.58
C PHE A 310 12.29 -12.14 19.70
N ASP A 311 11.14 -11.48 19.93
CA ASP A 311 9.84 -12.13 19.87
C ASP A 311 9.54 -12.54 18.41
N LEU A 312 9.85 -11.64 17.46
CA LEU A 312 9.82 -11.88 16.02
C LEU A 312 10.85 -11.00 15.29
N VAL A 313 11.11 -11.31 14.01
CA VAL A 313 12.04 -10.55 13.14
C VAL A 313 11.35 -10.21 11.83
N ILE A 314 11.44 -8.95 11.42
CA ILE A 314 11.03 -8.48 10.09
C ILE A 314 12.29 -8.40 9.23
N ALA A 315 12.30 -9.00 8.04
CA ALA A 315 13.45 -8.98 7.14
C ALA A 315 13.15 -8.12 5.91
N SER A 316 13.98 -7.13 5.64
CA SER A 316 13.78 -6.14 4.57
C SER A 316 15.05 -5.84 3.79
N VAL A 317 14.94 -5.47 2.51
CA VAL A 317 16.08 -5.00 1.70
C VAL A 317 16.07 -3.47 1.63
N HIS A 318 17.12 -2.83 2.14
CA HIS A 318 17.27 -1.37 2.04
C HIS A 318 18.37 -0.91 1.09
N GLN A 319 19.36 -1.77 0.87
CA GLN A 319 20.56 -1.41 0.10
C GLN A 319 20.71 -2.26 -1.16
N LEU A 320 21.36 -1.65 -2.16
CA LEU A 320 21.62 -2.25 -3.47
C LEU A 320 20.33 -2.74 -4.15
N LEU A 321 19.34 -1.85 -4.24
CA LEU A 321 18.06 -2.10 -4.91
C LEU A 321 18.21 -2.39 -6.42
N LYS A 322 19.32 -1.97 -7.03
CA LYS A 322 19.59 -2.25 -8.45
C LYS A 322 20.07 -3.68 -8.66
N MET A 323 19.12 -4.60 -8.79
CA MET A 323 19.33 -6.03 -9.02
C MET A 323 18.54 -6.50 -10.24
N ASN A 324 18.92 -7.63 -10.83
CA ASN A 324 18.05 -8.36 -11.76
C ASN A 324 17.13 -9.31 -10.96
N GLU A 325 16.05 -9.76 -11.60
CA GLU A 325 15.00 -10.58 -10.96
C GLU A 325 15.58 -11.82 -10.28
N LYS A 326 16.47 -12.55 -10.97
CA LYS A 326 17.10 -13.78 -10.45
C LYS A 326 17.88 -13.51 -9.15
N LYS A 327 18.68 -12.43 -9.10
CA LYS A 327 19.47 -12.06 -7.92
C LYS A 327 18.58 -11.58 -6.77
N ALA A 328 17.60 -10.73 -7.06
CA ALA A 328 16.68 -10.20 -6.06
C ALA A 328 15.84 -11.33 -5.42
N THR A 329 15.27 -12.20 -6.25
CA THR A 329 14.50 -13.37 -5.81
C THR A 329 15.35 -14.30 -4.94
N ALA A 330 16.57 -14.64 -5.37
CA ALA A 330 17.46 -15.49 -4.59
C ALA A 330 17.86 -14.87 -3.24
N ARG A 331 18.11 -13.56 -3.20
CA ARG A 331 18.44 -12.81 -1.98
C ARG A 331 17.29 -12.86 -0.97
N LEU A 332 16.06 -12.63 -1.44
CA LEU A 332 14.86 -12.67 -0.60
C LEU A 332 14.56 -14.09 -0.12
N ILE A 333 14.60 -15.10 -0.99
CA ILE A 333 14.38 -16.50 -0.61
C ILE A 333 15.35 -16.95 0.47
N LYS A 334 16.63 -16.59 0.37
CA LYS A 334 17.61 -16.95 1.40
C LYS A 334 17.30 -16.32 2.76
N ALA A 335 16.80 -15.09 2.79
CA ALA A 335 16.33 -14.46 4.02
C ALA A 335 15.06 -15.13 4.57
N ILE A 336 14.14 -15.54 3.69
CA ILE A 336 12.91 -16.28 4.06
C ILE A 336 13.24 -17.65 4.67
N GLU A 337 14.25 -18.34 4.13
CA GLU A 337 14.75 -19.62 4.64
C GLU A 337 15.50 -19.47 5.99
N ASN A 338 15.88 -18.26 6.40
CA ASN A 338 16.51 -18.03 7.69
C ASN A 338 15.53 -18.36 8.83
N PRO A 339 15.97 -19.08 9.87
CA PRO A 339 15.07 -19.54 10.89
C PRO A 339 14.33 -18.40 11.65
N PHE A 340 14.97 -17.26 11.83
CA PHE A 340 14.43 -16.22 12.68
C PHE A 340 13.44 -15.30 11.96
N THR A 341 13.50 -15.22 10.63
CA THR A 341 12.60 -14.39 9.79
C THR A 341 11.15 -14.77 10.06
N THR A 342 10.35 -13.84 10.56
CA THR A 342 8.92 -14.06 10.85
C THR A 342 8.04 -13.35 9.83
N ILE A 343 8.44 -12.14 9.44
CA ILE A 343 7.76 -11.33 8.42
C ILE A 343 8.78 -10.95 7.36
N LEU A 344 8.42 -11.04 6.09
CA LEU A 344 9.12 -10.38 5.01
C LEU A 344 8.55 -8.96 4.84
N GLY A 345 9.33 -7.94 5.21
CA GLY A 345 8.95 -6.52 5.10
C GLY A 345 8.94 -6.03 3.65
N HIS A 346 8.33 -4.86 3.41
CA HIS A 346 8.13 -4.20 2.11
C HIS A 346 9.03 -4.70 0.95
N MET A 347 8.56 -5.76 0.28
CA MET A 347 9.45 -6.72 -0.40
C MET A 347 10.11 -6.22 -1.68
N THR A 348 9.58 -5.17 -2.31
CA THR A 348 10.11 -4.67 -3.59
C THR A 348 10.90 -3.39 -3.42
N GLY A 349 10.84 -2.76 -2.23
CA GLY A 349 11.46 -1.48 -1.96
C GLY A 349 10.91 -0.35 -2.85
N ARG A 350 9.71 -0.52 -3.43
CA ARG A 350 9.09 0.50 -4.28
C ARG A 350 8.70 1.74 -3.47
N GLN A 351 8.66 2.86 -4.17
CA GLN A 351 7.97 4.06 -3.72
C GLN A 351 7.09 4.53 -4.88
N LEU A 352 5.77 4.42 -4.74
CA LEU A 352 4.78 4.87 -5.71
C LEU A 352 5.08 6.30 -6.16
N LEU A 353 4.98 6.56 -7.46
CA LEU A 353 5.26 7.86 -8.10
C LEU A 353 6.70 8.40 -7.94
N ILE A 354 7.60 7.67 -7.26
CA ILE A 354 8.98 8.10 -7.00
C ILE A 354 9.99 7.11 -7.60
N ARG A 355 9.83 5.82 -7.31
CA ARG A 355 10.77 4.77 -7.69
C ARG A 355 10.06 3.43 -7.88
N PRO A 356 10.20 2.77 -9.05
CA PRO A 356 9.69 1.41 -9.22
C PRO A 356 10.40 0.44 -8.27
N GLY A 357 9.69 -0.61 -7.86
CA GLY A 357 10.28 -1.71 -7.11
C GLY A 357 11.35 -2.44 -7.93
N TYR A 358 12.33 -3.05 -7.26
CA TYR A 358 13.25 -3.94 -7.95
C TYR A 358 12.52 -5.21 -8.40
N PRO A 359 12.87 -5.80 -9.56
CA PRO A 359 12.13 -6.92 -10.11
C PRO A 359 12.31 -8.17 -9.25
N VAL A 360 11.23 -8.91 -9.03
CA VAL A 360 11.21 -10.16 -8.25
C VAL A 360 10.20 -11.16 -8.85
N ASP A 361 10.46 -12.45 -8.65
CA ASP A 361 9.48 -13.51 -8.94
C ASP A 361 8.56 -13.68 -7.71
N PHE A 362 7.42 -12.98 -7.74
CA PHE A 362 6.45 -12.99 -6.64
C PHE A 362 5.94 -14.40 -6.31
N LYS A 363 5.74 -15.26 -7.30
CA LYS A 363 5.23 -16.62 -7.05
C LYS A 363 6.25 -17.42 -6.26
N LYS A 364 7.52 -17.42 -6.69
CA LYS A 364 8.59 -18.12 -5.96
C LYS A 364 8.77 -17.59 -4.54
N ILE A 365 8.67 -16.28 -4.34
CA ILE A 365 8.75 -15.67 -3.00
C ILE A 365 7.58 -16.10 -2.12
N ILE A 366 6.35 -16.05 -2.63
CA ILE A 366 5.15 -16.47 -1.89
C ILE A 366 5.23 -17.98 -1.56
N ASP A 367 5.68 -18.81 -2.51
CA ASP A 367 5.87 -20.24 -2.26
C ASP A 367 6.95 -20.52 -1.20
N ALA A 368 8.05 -19.75 -1.20
CA ALA A 368 9.06 -19.82 -0.15
C ALA A 368 8.51 -19.39 1.21
N CYS A 369 7.70 -18.32 1.26
CA CYS A 369 7.03 -17.88 2.49
C CYS A 369 6.08 -18.95 3.04
N ALA A 370 5.31 -19.62 2.16
CA ALA A 370 4.44 -20.72 2.53
C ALA A 370 5.23 -21.90 3.11
N ALA A 371 6.35 -22.27 2.47
CA ALA A 371 7.20 -23.37 2.92
C ALA A 371 7.88 -23.12 4.27
N ASN A 372 8.17 -21.85 4.59
CA ASN A 372 8.94 -21.45 5.78
C ASN A 372 8.08 -20.79 6.88
N GLN A 373 6.75 -20.74 6.70
CA GLN A 373 5.82 -20.08 7.62
C GLN A 373 6.24 -18.63 7.91
N VAL A 374 6.57 -17.91 6.84
CA VAL A 374 6.91 -16.48 6.86
C VAL A 374 5.70 -15.70 6.38
N VAL A 375 5.31 -14.70 7.17
CA VAL A 375 4.22 -13.76 6.85
C VAL A 375 4.74 -12.74 5.85
N ILE A 376 3.88 -12.26 4.95
CA ILE A 376 4.24 -11.18 4.02
C ILE A 376 3.65 -9.86 4.53
N GLU A 377 4.47 -8.81 4.55
CA GLU A 377 3.99 -7.46 4.78
C GLU A 377 3.27 -6.89 3.55
N LEU A 378 2.09 -6.31 3.78
CA LEU A 378 1.59 -5.19 2.99
C LEU A 378 1.84 -3.92 3.80
N ASN A 379 2.87 -3.18 3.40
CA ASN A 379 3.26 -1.94 4.02
C ASN A 379 2.22 -0.87 3.68
N THR A 380 1.62 -0.25 4.69
CA THR A 380 0.44 0.59 4.50
C THR A 380 0.79 2.07 4.31
N ASN A 381 2.08 2.43 4.29
CA ASN A 381 2.51 3.78 3.96
C ASN A 381 2.02 4.15 2.54
N PRO A 382 1.35 5.31 2.33
CA PRO A 382 0.83 5.73 1.01
C PRO A 382 1.88 5.82 -0.09
N TYR A 383 3.15 6.03 0.26
CA TYR A 383 4.25 6.00 -0.69
C TYR A 383 4.67 4.58 -1.07
N ARG A 384 4.32 3.54 -0.30
CA ARG A 384 4.80 2.17 -0.54
C ARG A 384 3.70 1.24 -1.05
N LEU A 385 2.68 0.99 -0.22
CA LEU A 385 1.63 -0.02 -0.45
C LEU A 385 2.20 -1.35 -0.96
N ASP A 386 3.26 -1.87 -0.32
CA ASP A 386 4.14 -2.94 -0.82
C ASP A 386 4.14 -4.15 0.13
N MET A 387 3.84 -5.39 -0.24
CA MET A 387 3.62 -5.95 -1.59
C MET A 387 2.40 -5.39 -2.33
N ASP A 388 2.45 -5.37 -3.66
CA ASP A 388 1.27 -5.03 -4.46
C ASP A 388 0.06 -5.95 -4.17
N TRP A 389 -1.12 -5.34 -3.98
CA TRP A 389 -2.36 -6.04 -3.63
C TRP A 389 -2.75 -7.11 -4.66
N SER A 390 -2.32 -6.97 -5.92
CA SER A 390 -2.62 -7.94 -6.99
C SER A 390 -2.03 -9.32 -6.73
N HIS A 391 -1.05 -9.45 -5.83
CA HIS A 391 -0.44 -10.72 -5.43
C HIS A 391 -1.11 -11.38 -4.22
N ILE A 392 -1.98 -10.68 -3.49
CA ILE A 392 -2.72 -11.20 -2.33
C ILE A 392 -3.53 -12.46 -2.70
N PRO A 393 -4.27 -12.54 -3.83
CA PRO A 393 -5.03 -13.75 -4.16
C PRO A 393 -4.18 -15.03 -4.21
N TYR A 394 -2.92 -14.94 -4.67
CA TYR A 394 -2.02 -16.08 -4.70
C TYR A 394 -1.45 -16.40 -3.30
N ALA A 395 -1.14 -15.39 -2.48
CA ALA A 395 -0.76 -15.59 -1.09
C ALA A 395 -1.86 -16.33 -0.30
N LEU A 396 -3.13 -15.95 -0.50
CA LEU A 396 -4.29 -16.61 0.08
C LEU A 396 -4.42 -18.07 -0.37
N GLU A 397 -4.24 -18.34 -1.67
CA GLU A 397 -4.25 -19.69 -2.23
C GLU A 397 -3.17 -20.59 -1.60
N LYS A 398 -2.02 -20.01 -1.25
CA LYS A 398 -0.89 -20.70 -0.60
C LYS A 398 -0.96 -20.72 0.92
N GLY A 399 -1.99 -20.14 1.52
CA GLY A 399 -2.13 -20.05 2.98
C GLY A 399 -1.09 -19.13 3.64
N VAL A 400 -0.50 -18.20 2.88
CA VAL A 400 0.43 -17.20 3.42
C VAL A 400 -0.38 -16.02 3.96
N MET A 401 -0.25 -15.77 5.26
CA MET A 401 -0.89 -14.63 5.91
C MET A 401 -0.24 -13.31 5.50
N ILE A 402 -1.03 -12.24 5.49
CA ILE A 402 -0.58 -10.87 5.19
C ILE A 402 -0.63 -10.03 6.47
N SER A 403 0.42 -9.28 6.77
CA SER A 403 0.44 -8.30 7.88
C SER A 403 0.31 -6.89 7.32
N LEU A 404 -0.67 -6.12 7.78
CA LEU A 404 -0.92 -4.73 7.37
C LEU A 404 -0.12 -3.78 8.27
N ASN A 405 1.06 -3.37 7.84
CA ASN A 405 2.04 -2.71 8.69
C ASN A 405 2.29 -1.26 8.27
N PRO A 406 2.09 -0.24 9.12
CA PRO A 406 2.25 1.15 8.73
C PRO A 406 3.70 1.57 8.48
N ASP A 407 4.70 0.84 9.00
CA ASP A 407 6.11 1.26 8.95
C ASP A 407 6.23 2.68 9.55
N ALA A 408 5.61 2.83 10.71
CA ALA A 408 5.36 4.13 11.33
C ALA A 408 6.62 4.66 11.99
N HIS A 409 7.07 5.83 11.57
CA HIS A 409 8.17 6.60 12.16
C HIS A 409 7.65 7.74 13.06
N SER A 410 6.34 7.96 13.05
CA SER A 410 5.63 8.87 13.96
C SER A 410 4.28 8.29 14.40
N ILE A 411 3.74 8.76 15.52
CA ILE A 411 2.43 8.35 16.04
C ILE A 411 1.30 8.65 15.06
N GLY A 412 1.43 9.69 14.23
CA GLY A 412 0.44 10.02 13.19
C GLY A 412 0.38 8.97 12.08
N GLU A 413 1.50 8.32 11.78
CA GLU A 413 1.59 7.31 10.72
C GLU A 413 0.93 5.98 11.09
N ILE A 414 0.56 5.76 12.36
CA ILE A 414 -0.30 4.64 12.76
C ILE A 414 -1.59 4.64 11.93
N ASP A 415 -2.12 5.82 11.62
CA ASP A 415 -3.39 5.98 10.92
C ASP A 415 -3.27 5.59 9.44
N ASN A 416 -2.06 5.34 8.92
CA ASN A 416 -1.84 4.81 7.57
C ASN A 416 -2.36 3.37 7.40
N ILE A 417 -2.64 2.63 8.49
CA ILE A 417 -3.22 1.27 8.43
C ILE A 417 -4.46 1.23 7.52
N ARG A 418 -5.29 2.29 7.55
CA ARG A 418 -6.52 2.39 6.74
C ARG A 418 -6.24 2.26 5.25
N TRP A 419 -5.14 2.81 4.76
CA TRP A 419 -4.75 2.74 3.35
C TRP A 419 -4.31 1.34 2.93
N GLY A 420 -3.65 0.62 3.84
CA GLY A 420 -3.32 -0.79 3.65
C GLY A 420 -4.56 -1.68 3.65
N VAL A 421 -5.54 -1.41 4.53
CA VAL A 421 -6.84 -2.09 4.52
C VAL A 421 -7.52 -1.88 3.17
N ASP A 422 -7.61 -0.64 2.70
CA ASP A 422 -8.19 -0.31 1.41
C ASP A 422 -7.53 -1.04 0.24
N ALA A 423 -6.19 -1.04 0.19
CA ALA A 423 -5.43 -1.79 -0.81
C ALA A 423 -5.64 -3.31 -0.67
N ALA A 424 -5.62 -3.85 0.55
CA ALA A 424 -5.74 -5.28 0.81
C ALA A 424 -7.10 -5.84 0.37
N ARG A 425 -8.16 -5.06 0.55
CA ARG A 425 -9.51 -5.43 0.15
C ARG A 425 -9.65 -5.64 -1.36
N LYS A 426 -8.88 -4.92 -2.18
CA LYS A 426 -8.79 -5.16 -3.64
C LYS A 426 -8.30 -6.57 -3.97
N GLY A 427 -7.38 -7.08 -3.16
CA GLY A 427 -6.85 -8.44 -3.25
C GLY A 427 -7.76 -9.51 -2.64
N GLY A 428 -8.92 -9.13 -2.09
CA GLY A 428 -9.83 -10.04 -1.42
C GLY A 428 -9.34 -10.51 -0.04
N LEU A 429 -8.45 -9.75 0.63
CA LEU A 429 -7.95 -10.11 1.96
C LEU A 429 -9.09 -10.17 2.98
N THR A 430 -9.06 -11.20 3.82
CA THR A 430 -10.05 -11.47 4.86
C THR A 430 -9.39 -11.46 6.24
N PRO A 431 -10.14 -11.19 7.33
CA PRO A 431 -9.57 -11.10 8.67
C PRO A 431 -8.79 -12.35 9.10
N ASP A 432 -9.27 -13.54 8.75
CA ASP A 432 -8.63 -14.82 9.03
C ASP A 432 -7.27 -15.02 8.33
N MET A 433 -7.01 -14.25 7.26
CA MET A 433 -5.73 -14.25 6.54
C MET A 433 -4.89 -12.99 6.82
N THR A 434 -5.34 -12.13 7.74
CA THR A 434 -4.63 -10.93 8.18
C THR A 434 -3.93 -11.19 9.51
N TRP A 435 -2.60 -11.23 9.48
CA TRP A 435 -1.80 -11.65 10.64
C TRP A 435 -1.96 -10.74 11.85
N ASN A 436 -2.01 -9.42 11.65
CA ASN A 436 -2.23 -8.45 12.72
C ASN A 436 -3.71 -8.19 13.04
N ALA A 437 -4.63 -9.01 12.52
CA ALA A 437 -6.01 -9.12 13.02
C ALA A 437 -6.15 -10.17 14.14
N MET A 438 -5.12 -11.00 14.38
CA MET A 438 -5.08 -11.87 15.54
C MET A 438 -5.08 -11.05 16.83
N GLY A 439 -5.93 -11.41 17.79
CA GLY A 439 -5.84 -10.86 19.14
C GLY A 439 -4.53 -11.25 19.82
N LEU A 440 -4.14 -10.54 20.88
CA LEU A 440 -2.87 -10.73 21.58
C LEU A 440 -2.59 -12.20 21.95
N LYS A 441 -3.58 -12.89 22.55
CA LYS A 441 -3.44 -14.29 22.96
C LYS A 441 -3.22 -15.24 21.78
N GLU A 442 -3.90 -14.99 20.67
CA GLU A 442 -3.79 -15.78 19.45
C GLU A 442 -2.42 -15.58 18.82
N LEU A 443 -1.96 -14.33 18.72
CA LEU A 443 -0.63 -14.00 18.22
C LEU A 443 0.49 -14.64 19.06
N GLU A 444 0.40 -14.59 20.39
CA GLU A 444 1.38 -15.24 21.27
C GLU A 444 1.42 -16.76 21.06
N SER A 445 0.25 -17.39 20.87
CA SER A 445 0.14 -18.81 20.56
C SER A 445 0.76 -19.15 19.21
N TRP A 446 0.49 -18.32 18.20
CA TRP A 446 1.04 -18.47 16.85
C TRP A 446 2.57 -18.37 16.85
N LEU A 447 3.14 -17.36 17.50
CA LEU A 447 4.60 -17.18 17.61
C LEU A 447 5.27 -18.36 18.33
N LYS A 448 4.65 -18.87 19.41
CA LYS A 448 5.15 -20.06 20.13
C LYS A 448 5.12 -21.32 19.26
N THR A 449 4.05 -21.50 18.49
CA THR A 449 3.89 -22.66 17.59
C THR A 449 4.92 -22.60 16.46
N ARG A 450 5.07 -21.43 15.83
CA ARG A 450 6.06 -21.20 14.78
C ARG A 450 7.49 -21.52 15.24
N LYS A 451 7.89 -21.05 16.43
CA LYS A 451 9.24 -21.32 16.97
C LYS A 451 9.53 -22.80 17.20
N LYS A 452 8.49 -23.63 17.37
CA LYS A 452 8.62 -25.10 17.57
C LYS A 452 8.53 -25.92 16.28
N ALA A 453 8.04 -25.35 15.19
CA ALA A 453 7.80 -26.09 13.96
C ALA A 453 9.12 -26.58 13.33
N PRO A 454 9.21 -27.85 12.90
CA PRO A 454 10.36 -28.34 12.14
C PRO A 454 10.40 -27.63 10.79
N ARG A 455 11.55 -27.03 10.48
CA ARG A 455 11.72 -26.28 9.22
C ARG A 455 11.99 -27.25 8.09
N LYS A 456 11.26 -27.10 6.99
CA LYS A 456 11.54 -27.86 5.76
C LYS A 456 12.76 -27.25 5.09
N THR A 457 13.91 -27.90 5.21
CA THR A 457 15.08 -27.60 4.38
C THR A 457 14.79 -27.97 2.92
N ARG A 458 15.49 -27.29 2.01
CA ARG A 458 15.37 -27.22 0.53
C ARG A 458 15.08 -28.48 -0.31
N GLU A 459 14.95 -29.66 0.28
CA GLU A 459 14.84 -30.94 -0.43
C GLU A 459 13.42 -31.26 -0.96
N LEU A 460 12.40 -30.42 -0.70
CA LEU A 460 11.00 -30.77 -0.95
C LEU A 460 10.22 -29.84 -1.90
N ILE A 461 10.89 -28.99 -2.68
CA ILE A 461 10.22 -28.20 -3.74
C ILE A 461 10.65 -28.77 -5.09
N PRO A 462 9.76 -29.47 -5.84
CA PRO A 462 10.07 -29.87 -7.22
C PRO A 462 10.35 -28.61 -8.04
N GLY A 463 11.45 -28.63 -8.80
CA GLY A 463 12.00 -27.49 -9.54
C GLY A 463 11.16 -26.98 -10.71
#